data_AF-A0A2G6R6A1-F1
#
_entry.id   AF-A0A2G6R6A1-F1
#
_cell.length_a   1.000
_cell.length_b   1.000
_cell.length_c   1.000
_cell.angle_alpha   90.00
_cell.angle_beta   90.00
_cell.angle_gamma   90.00
#
_symmetry.space_group_name_H-M   'P 1'
#
loop_
_entity.id
_entity.type
_entity.pdbx_description
1 polymer ?
#
loop_
_entity_poly.entity_id
_entity_poly.type
_entity_poly.pdbx_seq_one_letter_code
_entity_poly.pdbx_strand_id
1 'polypeptide(L)'
;MNIYIYGSAAFNNEIHKILDHGNIRFKIEDGKITEIARLQDLKELIKEDPYQIFLIDENKIIENDFISKYLKFLIPKDGIQKSFLDQYGIGDISQRNYSDLLIYIEKRLETVMKKPKATEINSVEDIFDAFEYSEAEVNEKKGE
;
A
#
# COMPACT_ATOMS: atom_id res chain seq x y z
N MET A 1 -10.54 -0.51 -2.10
CA MET A 1 -9.10 -0.78 -1.92
C MET A 1 -8.86 -2.24 -2.27
N ASN A 2 -7.84 -2.54 -3.05
CA ASN A 2 -7.42 -3.90 -3.38
C ASN A 2 -6.13 -4.24 -2.61
N ILE A 3 -5.96 -5.53 -2.33
CA ILE A 3 -4.74 -6.10 -1.78
C ILE A 3 -4.13 -6.98 -2.86
N TYR A 4 -2.92 -6.66 -3.26
CA TYR A 4 -2.15 -7.39 -4.24
C TYR A 4 -1.02 -8.15 -3.57
N ILE A 5 -0.88 -9.44 -3.87
CA ILE A 5 0.13 -10.32 -3.29
C ILE A 5 1.10 -10.74 -4.40
N TYR A 6 2.41 -10.52 -4.20
CA TYR A 6 3.44 -10.90 -5.14
C TYR A 6 4.57 -11.65 -4.42
N GLY A 7 4.62 -12.97 -4.60
CA GLY A 7 5.59 -13.81 -3.90
C GLY A 7 5.62 -15.26 -4.35
N SER A 8 6.35 -16.07 -3.61
CA SER A 8 6.35 -17.52 -3.77
C SER A 8 5.00 -18.15 -3.37
N ALA A 9 4.74 -19.39 -3.79
CA ALA A 9 3.53 -20.10 -3.35
C ALA A 9 3.45 -20.27 -1.82
N ALA A 10 4.61 -20.44 -1.15
CA ALA A 10 4.68 -20.50 0.30
C ALA A 10 4.25 -19.16 0.93
N PHE A 11 4.80 -18.06 0.43
CA PHE A 11 4.43 -16.71 0.87
C PHE A 11 2.94 -16.42 0.63
N ASN A 12 2.41 -16.71 -0.56
CA ASN A 12 0.99 -16.48 -0.87
C ASN A 12 0.07 -17.23 0.10
N ASN A 13 0.38 -18.52 0.36
CA ASN A 13 -0.38 -19.33 1.32
C ASN A 13 -0.31 -18.78 2.75
N GLU A 14 0.85 -18.28 3.17
CA GLU A 14 1.01 -17.63 4.47
C GLU A 14 0.17 -16.37 4.56
N ILE A 15 0.33 -15.43 3.62
CA ILE A 15 -0.45 -14.18 3.57
C ILE A 15 -1.95 -14.47 3.56
N HIS A 16 -2.42 -15.45 2.79
CA HIS A 16 -3.84 -15.81 2.80
C HIS A 16 -4.34 -16.25 4.18
N LYS A 17 -3.57 -17.07 4.92
CA LYS A 17 -3.92 -17.43 6.31
C LYS A 17 -3.98 -16.19 7.21
N ILE A 18 -3.06 -15.24 7.04
CA ILE A 18 -3.04 -13.99 7.81
C ILE A 18 -4.30 -13.16 7.55
N LEU A 19 -4.63 -12.95 6.28
CA LEU A 19 -5.78 -12.17 5.86
C LEU A 19 -7.10 -12.83 6.31
N ASP A 20 -7.17 -14.16 6.28
CA ASP A 20 -8.35 -14.92 6.73
C ASP A 20 -8.50 -14.85 8.25
N HIS A 21 -7.42 -15.04 9.03
CA HIS A 21 -7.45 -14.91 10.49
C HIS A 21 -7.81 -13.48 10.95
N GLY A 22 -7.34 -12.46 10.23
CA GLY A 22 -7.67 -11.06 10.49
C GLY A 22 -9.08 -10.64 10.03
N ASN A 23 -9.86 -11.56 9.43
CA ASN A 23 -11.13 -11.26 8.77
C ASN A 23 -11.03 -10.11 7.76
N ILE A 24 -9.86 -9.91 7.15
CA ILE A 24 -9.58 -8.75 6.31
C ILE A 24 -10.52 -8.72 5.10
N ARG A 25 -10.84 -9.87 4.52
CA ARG A 25 -11.82 -10.00 3.42
C ARG A 25 -13.14 -9.29 3.69
N PHE A 26 -13.63 -9.31 4.93
CA PHE A 26 -14.88 -8.65 5.30
C PHE A 26 -14.71 -7.14 5.51
N LYS A 27 -13.48 -6.67 5.76
CA LYS A 27 -13.16 -5.24 5.97
C LYS A 27 -12.93 -4.50 4.65
N ILE A 28 -12.60 -5.21 3.57
CA ILE A 28 -12.47 -4.65 2.22
C ILE A 28 -13.83 -4.75 1.53
N GLU A 29 -14.69 -3.74 1.72
CA GLU A 29 -16.09 -3.74 1.21
C GLU A 29 -16.17 -4.10 -0.29
N ASP A 30 -15.67 -3.21 -1.16
CA ASP A 30 -15.65 -3.40 -2.64
C ASP A 30 -14.29 -3.91 -3.16
N GLY A 31 -13.40 -4.27 -2.24
CA GLY A 31 -12.02 -4.63 -2.53
C GLY A 31 -11.83 -6.09 -2.92
N LYS A 32 -10.76 -6.37 -3.65
CA LYS A 32 -10.34 -7.75 -3.95
C LYS A 32 -8.93 -8.03 -3.43
N ILE A 33 -8.72 -9.27 -3.00
CA ILE A 33 -7.40 -9.83 -2.76
C ILE A 33 -7.00 -10.60 -4.01
N THR A 34 -5.88 -10.23 -4.63
CA THR A 34 -5.43 -10.81 -5.90
C THR A 34 -3.96 -11.20 -5.83
N GLU A 35 -3.65 -12.45 -6.18
CA GLU A 35 -2.27 -12.90 -6.39
C GLU A 35 -1.79 -12.47 -7.79
N ILE A 36 -0.62 -11.85 -7.84
CA ILE A 36 0.01 -11.42 -9.09
C ILE A 36 1.08 -12.43 -9.48
N ALA A 37 0.99 -12.97 -10.69
CA ALA A 37 1.95 -13.95 -11.18
C ALA A 37 3.19 -13.34 -11.86
N ARG A 38 3.06 -12.13 -12.44
CA ARG A 38 4.12 -11.53 -13.27
C ARG A 38 4.58 -10.19 -12.72
N LEU A 39 5.90 -9.99 -12.71
CA LEU A 39 6.53 -8.73 -12.31
C LEU A 39 6.01 -7.51 -13.09
N GLN A 40 5.70 -7.68 -14.38
CA GLN A 40 5.20 -6.55 -15.19
C GLN A 40 3.82 -6.11 -14.74
N ASP A 41 2.91 -7.05 -14.48
CA ASP A 41 1.57 -6.76 -13.97
C ASP A 41 1.66 -6.03 -12.62
N LEU A 42 2.58 -6.45 -11.73
CA LEU A 42 2.84 -5.74 -10.48
C LEU A 42 3.25 -4.28 -10.72
N LYS A 43 4.21 -4.05 -11.63
CA LYS A 43 4.69 -2.70 -11.94
C LYS A 43 3.61 -1.82 -12.56
N GLU A 44 2.74 -2.38 -13.38
CA GLU A 44 1.61 -1.67 -13.97
C GLU A 44 0.60 -1.26 -12.90
N LEU A 45 0.22 -2.19 -12.02
CA LEU A 45 -0.70 -1.90 -10.91
C LEU A 45 -0.17 -0.84 -9.94
N ILE A 46 1.13 -0.90 -9.60
CA ILE A 46 1.79 0.12 -8.77
C ILE A 46 1.75 1.51 -9.43
N LYS A 47 1.95 1.57 -10.74
CA LYS A 47 1.92 2.82 -11.50
C LYS A 47 0.52 3.40 -11.62
N GLU A 48 -0.48 2.52 -11.80
CA GLU A 48 -1.88 2.90 -11.94
C GLU A 48 -2.42 3.48 -10.63
N ASP A 49 -2.18 2.78 -9.52
CA ASP A 49 -2.62 3.25 -8.21
C ASP A 49 -1.67 2.77 -7.07
N PRO A 50 -0.67 3.57 -6.69
CA PRO A 50 0.25 3.23 -5.61
C PRO A 50 -0.40 3.28 -4.22
N TYR A 51 -1.64 3.78 -4.10
CA TYR A 51 -2.33 3.84 -2.81
C TYR A 51 -2.92 2.50 -2.36
N GLN A 52 -3.02 1.54 -3.28
CA GLN A 52 -3.43 0.17 -2.99
C GLN A 52 -2.41 -0.55 -2.09
N ILE A 53 -2.80 -1.70 -1.55
CA ILE A 53 -1.93 -2.48 -0.66
C ILE A 53 -1.15 -3.49 -1.51
N PHE A 54 0.18 -3.42 -1.46
CA PHE A 54 1.07 -4.35 -2.14
C PHE A 54 1.87 -5.14 -1.12
N LEU A 55 1.63 -6.45 -1.05
CA LEU A 55 2.33 -7.40 -0.18
C LEU A 55 3.33 -8.17 -1.02
N ILE A 56 4.62 -7.88 -0.82
CA ILE A 56 5.71 -8.36 -1.67
C ILE A 56 6.64 -9.22 -0.82
N ASP A 57 6.91 -10.45 -1.27
CA ASP A 57 7.87 -11.37 -0.67
C ASP A 57 9.27 -10.75 -0.70
N GLU A 58 9.98 -10.75 0.43
CA GLU A 58 11.32 -10.17 0.56
C GLU A 58 12.31 -10.77 -0.46
N ASN A 59 12.13 -12.05 -0.80
CA ASN A 59 12.97 -12.75 -1.76
C ASN A 59 12.75 -12.25 -3.20
N LYS A 60 11.70 -11.45 -3.44
CA LYS A 60 11.45 -10.78 -4.71
C LYS A 60 11.98 -9.34 -4.71
N ILE A 61 12.47 -8.81 -3.60
CA ILE A 61 12.97 -7.43 -3.52
C ILE A 61 14.48 -7.42 -3.74
N ILE A 62 14.92 -6.64 -4.73
CA ILE A 62 16.33 -6.49 -5.08
C ILE A 62 16.84 -5.18 -4.47
N GLU A 63 17.72 -5.31 -3.48
CA GLU A 63 18.42 -4.16 -2.89
C GLU A 63 19.60 -3.69 -3.75
N ASN A 64 19.90 -2.39 -3.70
CA ASN A 64 20.97 -1.75 -4.47
C ASN A 64 22.35 -1.88 -3.80
N ASP A 65 22.63 -3.02 -3.19
CA ASP A 65 23.85 -3.26 -2.44
C ASP A 65 25.00 -3.75 -3.33
N PHE A 66 26.24 -3.64 -2.81
CA PHE A 66 27.44 -4.09 -3.54
C PHE A 66 27.35 -5.56 -3.97
N ILE A 67 26.63 -6.38 -3.22
CA ILE A 67 26.43 -7.82 -3.48
C ILE A 67 25.61 -8.04 -4.76
N SER A 68 24.49 -7.32 -4.96
CA SER A 68 23.66 -7.47 -6.17
C SER A 68 24.39 -6.96 -7.42
N LYS A 69 25.25 -5.95 -7.28
CA LYS A 69 26.06 -5.43 -8.41
C LYS A 69 27.11 -6.43 -8.92
N TYR A 70 27.71 -7.21 -8.02
CA TYR A 70 28.77 -8.17 -8.37
C TYR A 70 28.25 -9.59 -8.65
N LEU A 71 27.19 -10.04 -7.98
CA LEU A 71 26.63 -11.39 -8.10
C LEU A 71 25.29 -11.37 -8.86
N LYS A 72 25.30 -10.82 -10.09
CA LYS A 72 24.09 -10.67 -10.93
C LYS A 72 23.33 -11.98 -11.19
N PHE A 73 23.99 -13.14 -11.03
CA PHE A 73 23.37 -14.46 -11.20
C PHE A 73 22.52 -14.91 -10.00
N LEU A 74 22.69 -14.29 -8.83
CA LEU A 74 21.86 -14.55 -7.64
C LEU A 74 20.59 -13.70 -7.61
N ILE A 75 20.45 -12.75 -8.54
CA ILE A 75 19.28 -11.88 -8.60
C ILE A 75 18.11 -12.66 -9.20
N PRO A 76 16.96 -12.74 -8.51
CA PRO A 76 15.76 -13.34 -9.08
C PRO A 76 15.34 -12.59 -10.35
N LYS A 77 15.11 -13.33 -11.44
CA LYS A 77 14.70 -12.74 -12.74
C LYS A 77 13.36 -12.00 -12.65
N ASP A 78 12.54 -12.39 -11.70
CA ASP A 78 11.24 -11.81 -11.39
C ASP A 78 11.29 -10.90 -10.16
N GLY A 79 12.47 -10.41 -9.78
CA GLY A 79 12.61 -9.46 -8.69
C GLY A 79 12.27 -8.02 -9.08
N ILE A 80 11.75 -7.27 -8.12
CA ILE A 80 11.46 -5.84 -8.20
C ILE A 80 12.57 -5.06 -7.49
N GLN A 81 13.01 -3.94 -8.07
CA GLN A 81 14.02 -3.11 -7.41
C GLN A 81 13.39 -2.35 -6.23
N LYS A 82 14.09 -2.32 -5.10
CA LYS A 82 13.68 -1.51 -3.94
C LYS A 82 13.50 -0.03 -4.29
N SER A 83 14.43 0.52 -5.08
CA SER A 83 14.33 1.91 -5.56
C SER A 83 13.08 2.19 -6.40
N PHE A 84 12.54 1.19 -7.11
CA PHE A 84 11.26 1.34 -7.80
C PHE A 84 10.12 1.43 -6.78
N LEU A 85 10.10 0.57 -5.77
CA LEU A 85 9.07 0.62 -4.73
C LEU A 85 9.11 1.94 -3.95
N ASP A 86 10.30 2.40 -3.59
CA ASP A 86 10.52 3.67 -2.89
C ASP A 86 10.01 4.87 -3.70
N GLN A 87 10.21 4.87 -5.04
CA GLN A 87 9.72 5.92 -5.93
C GLN A 87 8.19 6.10 -5.85
N TYR A 88 7.45 5.03 -5.60
CA TYR A 88 5.99 5.05 -5.48
C TYR A 88 5.51 5.09 -4.02
N GLY A 89 6.41 5.28 -3.05
CA GLY A 89 6.07 5.31 -1.63
C GLY A 89 5.63 3.95 -1.07
N ILE A 90 5.96 2.86 -1.76
CA ILE A 90 5.70 1.49 -1.32
C ILE A 90 6.93 1.04 -0.52
N GLY A 91 7.10 1.60 0.67
CA GLY A 91 8.19 1.19 1.58
C GLY A 91 8.03 -0.27 2.05
N ASP A 92 9.12 -0.88 2.53
CA ASP A 92 9.17 -2.29 2.96
C ASP A 92 8.10 -2.65 4.01
N ILE A 93 6.96 -3.19 3.54
CA ILE A 93 5.97 -3.93 4.36
C ILE A 93 6.43 -5.39 4.52
N SER A 94 7.41 -5.82 3.72
CA SER A 94 7.95 -7.19 3.61
C SER A 94 8.64 -7.71 4.88
N GLN A 95 9.13 -6.82 5.77
CA GLN A 95 9.89 -7.19 6.97
C GLN A 95 9.07 -7.16 8.27
N ARG A 96 7.75 -7.01 8.19
CA ARG A 96 6.90 -6.82 9.37
C ARG A 96 6.34 -8.15 9.86
N ASN A 97 6.35 -8.37 11.17
CA ASN A 97 5.74 -9.55 11.78
C ASN A 97 4.21 -9.58 11.51
N TYR A 98 3.57 -10.74 11.71
CA TYR A 98 2.13 -10.97 11.51
C TYR A 98 1.25 -9.83 12.06
N SER A 99 1.49 -9.42 13.30
CA SER A 99 0.70 -8.39 13.98
C SER A 99 0.87 -7.03 13.31
N ASP A 100 2.10 -6.69 12.94
CA ASP A 100 2.44 -5.44 12.27
C ASP A 100 1.85 -5.37 10.85
N LEU A 101 1.74 -6.50 10.15
CA LEU A 101 1.08 -6.58 8.84
C LEU A 101 -0.41 -6.30 8.95
N LEU A 102 -1.10 -6.92 9.91
CA LEU A 102 -2.52 -6.65 10.15
C LEU A 102 -2.77 -5.20 10.55
N ILE A 103 -1.98 -4.67 11.48
CA ILE A 103 -2.08 -3.25 11.90
C ILE A 103 -1.85 -2.31 10.71
N TYR A 104 -0.89 -2.62 9.84
CA TYR A 104 -0.65 -1.82 8.63
C TYR A 104 -1.85 -1.83 7.69
N ILE A 105 -2.40 -3.02 7.40
CA ILE A 105 -3.58 -3.17 6.54
C ILE A 105 -4.76 -2.41 7.11
N GLU A 106 -5.04 -2.58 8.41
CA GLU A 106 -6.14 -1.90 9.10
C GLU A 106 -5.99 -0.38 9.03
N LYS A 107 -4.81 0.16 9.39
CA LYS A 107 -4.54 1.60 9.28
C LYS A 107 -4.73 2.12 7.86
N ARG A 108 -4.29 1.36 6.84
CA ARG A 108 -4.43 1.78 5.45
C ARG A 108 -5.90 1.80 5.03
N LEU A 109 -6.67 0.78 5.39
CA LEU A 109 -8.12 0.72 5.17
C LEU A 109 -8.85 1.89 5.85
N GLU A 110 -8.52 2.18 7.11
CA GLU A 110 -9.04 3.33 7.85
C GLU A 110 -8.72 4.66 7.16
N THR A 111 -7.51 4.83 6.63
CA THR A 111 -7.11 6.07 5.95
C THR A 111 -7.97 6.33 4.70
N VAL A 112 -8.38 5.27 4.00
CA VAL A 112 -9.27 5.39 2.82
C VAL A 112 -10.74 5.59 3.22
N MET A 113 -11.16 4.98 4.34
CA MET A 113 -12.48 5.23 4.93
C MET A 113 -12.63 6.63 5.53
N LYS A 114 -11.51 7.27 5.92
CA LYS A 114 -11.41 8.67 6.35
C LYS A 114 -11.22 9.66 5.20
N LYS A 115 -11.48 9.29 3.94
CA LYS A 115 -12.01 10.32 3.03
C LYS A 115 -13.32 10.78 3.64
N PRO A 116 -13.52 12.06 3.97
CA PRO A 116 -14.75 12.50 4.58
C PRO A 116 -15.88 12.09 3.65
N LYS A 117 -16.70 11.12 4.08
CA LYS A 117 -18.09 11.12 3.65
C LYS A 117 -18.57 12.50 4.06
N ALA A 118 -18.89 13.34 3.08
CA ALA A 118 -19.56 14.59 3.35
C ALA A 118 -20.69 14.27 4.34
N THR A 119 -20.77 15.08 5.41
CA THR A 119 -21.62 14.91 6.60
C THR A 119 -21.24 13.79 7.57
N GLU A 120 -20.36 14.10 8.53
CA GLU A 120 -20.65 14.05 9.98
C GLU A 120 -19.43 14.57 10.76
N ILE A 121 -19.52 15.82 11.23
CA ILE A 121 -18.54 16.49 12.09
C ILE A 121 -18.64 15.84 13.47
N ASN A 122 -17.59 15.14 13.94
CA ASN A 122 -17.62 14.40 15.20
C ASN A 122 -16.63 14.95 16.25
N SER A 123 -15.82 15.97 15.92
CA SER A 123 -14.90 16.58 16.88
C SER A 123 -14.67 18.07 16.63
N VAL A 124 -14.16 18.76 17.65
CA VAL A 124 -13.85 20.20 17.59
C VAL A 124 -12.69 20.47 16.62
N GLU A 125 -11.73 19.56 16.51
CA GLU A 125 -10.66 19.61 15.52
C GLU A 125 -11.16 19.57 14.07
N ASP A 126 -12.22 18.81 13.77
CA ASP A 126 -12.84 18.78 12.43
C ASP A 126 -13.48 20.13 12.04
N ILE A 127 -13.86 20.95 13.03
CA ILE A 127 -14.38 22.30 12.82
C ILE A 127 -13.24 23.25 12.45
N PHE A 128 -12.08 23.14 13.11
CA PHE A 128 -10.92 24.00 12.81
C PHE A 128 -10.38 23.77 11.39
N ASP A 129 -10.28 22.51 10.96
CA ASP A 129 -9.83 22.19 9.59
C ASP A 129 -10.83 22.66 8.52
N ALA A 130 -12.14 22.66 8.82
CA ALA A 130 -13.18 23.19 7.92
C ALA A 130 -13.15 24.73 7.83
N PHE A 131 -12.79 25.43 8.91
CA PHE A 131 -12.63 26.88 8.90
C PHE A 131 -11.38 27.31 8.11
N GLU A 132 -10.25 26.61 8.26
CA GLU A 132 -9.03 26.90 7.47
C GLU A 132 -9.23 26.68 5.97
N TYR A 133 -10.01 25.67 5.56
CA TYR A 133 -10.34 25.45 4.15
C TYR A 133 -11.21 26.58 3.56
N SER A 134 -12.12 27.16 4.35
CA SER A 134 -13.01 28.23 3.87
C SER A 134 -12.30 29.57 3.68
N GLU A 135 -11.25 29.88 4.44
CA GLU A 135 -10.45 31.11 4.27
C GLU A 135 -9.51 31.05 3.06
N ALA A 136 -9.04 29.86 2.69
CA ALA A 136 -8.17 29.66 1.53
C ALA A 136 -8.91 29.89 0.19
N GLU A 137 -10.15 29.42 0.05
CA GLU A 137 -10.95 29.64 -1.16
C GLU A 137 -11.38 31.11 -1.37
N VAL A 138 -11.52 31.90 -0.30
CA VAL A 138 -11.87 33.33 -0.38
C VAL A 138 -10.71 34.19 -0.89
N ASN A 139 -9.46 33.78 -0.62
CA ASN A 139 -8.27 34.51 -1.09
C ASN A 139 -7.90 34.23 -2.54
N GLU A 140 -8.31 33.09 -3.11
CA GLU A 140 -8.03 32.77 -4.52
C GLU A 140 -8.94 33.55 -5.50
N LYS A 141 -10.13 33.98 -5.06
CA LYS A 141 -11.05 34.78 -5.90
C LYS A 141 -10.79 36.31 -5.91
N LYS A 142 -9.75 36.79 -5.24
CA LYS A 142 -9.37 38.22 -5.24
C LYS A 142 -8.12 38.54 -6.08
N GLY A 143 -7.61 37.56 -6.82
CA GLY A 143 -6.39 37.66 -7.63
C GLY A 143 -6.59 37.60 -9.15
N GLU A 144 -7.77 37.94 -9.66
CA GLU A 144 -8.02 38.19 -11.11
C GLU A 144 -8.68 39.55 -11.32
#